data_AF-M5Q2P2-F1
#
_entry.id   AF-M5Q2P2-F1
#
_cell.length_a   1.000
_cell.length_b   1.000
_cell.length_c   1.000
_cell.angle_alpha   90.00
_cell.angle_beta   90.00
_cell.angle_gamma   90.00
#
_symmetry.space_group_name_H-M   'P 1'
#
loop_
_entity.id
_entity.type
_entity.pdbx_description
1 polymer ?
#
loop_
_entity_poly.entity_id
_entity_poly.type
_entity_poly.pdbx_seq_one_letter_code
_entity_poly.pdbx_strand_id
1 'polypeptide(L)'
;MLNWTLAALLVLLQVPDILTTNAILAAGGRELNPVMRLCMRLSSAWRLSWLPWWMPKMAVAMGGAWILGSSQDTDARIALALLALAYLAVVGSNLVQLQRLRARARRRAA
;
A
#
# COMPACT_ATOMS: atom_id res chain seq x y z
N MET A 1 -8.55 17.52 15.50
CA MET A 1 -9.36 16.74 14.54
C MET A 1 -8.60 16.43 13.25
N LEU A 2 -7.87 17.39 12.66
CA LEU A 2 -7.11 17.18 11.42
C LEU A 2 -6.15 15.96 11.46
N ASN A 3 -5.42 15.73 12.56
CA ASN A 3 -4.52 14.58 12.69
C ASN A 3 -5.27 13.24 12.54
N TRP A 4 -6.43 13.09 13.17
CA TRP A 4 -7.28 11.90 13.02
C TRP A 4 -7.81 11.74 11.59
N THR A 5 -8.14 12.84 10.91
CA THR A 5 -8.54 12.80 9.49
C THR A 5 -7.41 12.31 8.60
N LEU A 6 -6.19 12.83 8.79
CA LEU A 6 -5.01 12.40 8.02
C LEU A 6 -4.62 10.95 8.35
N ALA A 7 -4.72 10.54 9.62
CA ALA A 7 -4.48 9.18 10.07
C ALA A 7 -5.48 8.20 9.44
N ALA A 8 -6.78 8.53 9.44
CA ALA A 8 -7.81 7.75 8.77
C ALA A 8 -7.55 7.65 7.26
N LEU A 9 -7.19 8.77 6.61
CA LEU A 9 -6.83 8.79 5.20
C LEU A 9 -5.64 7.85 4.91
N LEU A 10 -4.60 7.87 5.75
CA LEU A 10 -3.43 7.01 5.61
C LEU A 10 -3.78 5.51 5.67
N VAL A 11 -4.69 5.13 6.57
CA VAL A 11 -5.19 3.75 6.65
C VAL A 11 -6.05 3.40 5.43
N LEU A 12 -6.95 4.29 5.03
CA LEU A 12 -7.81 4.08 3.86
C LEU A 12 -7.02 3.93 2.57
N LEU A 13 -5.92 4.68 2.40
CA LEU A 13 -5.03 4.60 1.24
C LEU A 13 -4.29 3.26 1.12
N GLN A 14 -4.20 2.46 2.20
CA GLN A 14 -3.66 1.11 2.10
C GLN A 14 -4.55 0.18 1.27
N VAL A 15 -5.88 0.38 1.32
CA VAL A 15 -6.84 -0.48 0.61
C VAL A 15 -6.65 -0.46 -0.91
N PRO A 16 -6.68 0.70 -1.60
CA PRO A 16 -6.46 0.74 -3.05
C PRO A 16 -5.05 0.28 -3.42
N ASP A 17 -4.04 0.52 -2.59
CA ASP A 17 -2.69 0.00 -2.80
C ASP A 17 -2.67 -1.54 -2.80
N ILE A 18 -3.26 -2.18 -1.79
CA ILE A 18 -3.34 -3.65 -1.70
C ILE A 18 -4.12 -4.23 -2.88
N LEU A 19 -5.27 -3.64 -3.22
CA LEU A 19 -6.09 -4.09 -4.34
C LEU A 19 -5.36 -3.96 -5.69
N THR A 20 -4.68 -2.83 -5.91
CA THR A 20 -3.94 -2.60 -7.16
C THR A 20 -2.71 -3.49 -7.27
N THR A 21 -1.94 -3.69 -6.19
CA THR A 21 -0.84 -4.67 -6.16
C THR A 21 -1.34 -6.10 -6.45
N ASN A 22 -2.41 -6.55 -5.81
CA ASN A 22 -2.97 -7.89 -6.08
C ASN A 22 -3.42 -8.03 -7.54
N ALA A 23 -4.04 -7.00 -8.12
CA ALA A 23 -4.41 -7.00 -9.54
C ALA A 23 -3.19 -7.03 -10.48
N ILE A 24 -2.12 -6.30 -10.13
CA ILE A 24 -0.85 -6.31 -10.87
C ILE A 24 -0.22 -7.71 -10.84
N LEU A 25 -0.16 -8.34 -9.67
CA LEU A 25 0.39 -9.70 -9.50
C LEU A 25 -0.44 -10.74 -10.27
N ALA A 26 -1.77 -10.67 -10.19
CA ALA A 26 -2.67 -11.55 -10.93
C ALA A 26 -2.52 -11.42 -12.46
N ALA A 27 -2.18 -10.22 -12.95
CA ALA A 27 -1.90 -9.96 -14.36
C ALA A 27 -0.47 -10.36 -14.80
N GLY A 28 0.31 -11.06 -13.96
CA GLY A 28 1.69 -11.44 -14.25
C GLY A 28 2.69 -10.29 -14.12
N GLY A 29 2.28 -9.18 -13.51
CA GLY A 29 3.16 -8.08 -13.13
C GLY A 29 4.06 -8.43 -11.94
N ARG A 30 4.85 -7.46 -11.49
CA ARG A 30 5.75 -7.61 -10.34
C ARG A 30 5.60 -6.41 -9.41
N GLU A 31 5.63 -6.69 -8.12
CA GLU A 31 5.72 -5.68 -7.07
C GLU A 31 7.07 -4.95 -7.18
N LEU A 32 7.04 -3.62 -7.22
CA LEU A 32 8.24 -2.80 -7.39
C LEU A 32 8.90 -2.47 -6.05
N ASN A 33 8.15 -2.50 -4.95
CA ASN A 33 8.70 -2.22 -3.63
C ASN A 33 9.56 -3.42 -3.14
N PRO A 34 10.88 -3.24 -2.94
CA PRO A 34 11.77 -4.33 -2.55
C PRO A 34 11.44 -4.91 -1.18
N VAL A 35 10.99 -4.06 -0.24
CA VAL A 35 10.55 -4.50 1.09
C VAL A 35 9.31 -5.36 0.97
N MET A 36 8.34 -4.93 0.16
CA MET A 36 7.09 -5.67 0.00
C MET A 36 7.31 -7.01 -0.71
N ARG A 37 8.23 -7.08 -1.69
CA ARG A 37 8.67 -8.36 -2.27
C ARG A 37 9.30 -9.28 -1.23
N LEU A 38 10.10 -8.74 -0.30
CA LEU A 38 10.66 -9.55 0.78
C LEU A 38 9.56 -10.08 1.70
N CYS A 39 8.59 -9.24 2.08
CA CYS A 39 7.42 -9.67 2.86
C CYS A 39 6.65 -10.81 2.18
N MET A 40 6.37 -10.69 0.88
CA MET A 40 5.69 -11.73 0.09
C MET A 40 6.51 -13.03 0.00
N ARG A 41 7.83 -12.94 -0.12
CA ARG A 41 8.72 -14.10 -0.13
C ARG A 41 8.75 -14.78 1.23
N LEU A 42 8.85 -14.02 2.31
CA LEU A 42 8.87 -14.56 3.67
C LEU A 42 7.53 -15.20 4.03
N SER A 43 6.39 -14.58 3.68
CA SER A 43 5.08 -15.20 3.92
C SER A 43 4.93 -16.52 3.17
N SER A 44 5.46 -16.61 1.94
CA SER A 44 5.46 -17.86 1.16
C SER A 44 6.44 -18.91 1.69
N ALA A 45 7.66 -18.50 2.08
CA ALA A 45 8.72 -19.40 2.53
C ALA A 45 8.46 -19.99 3.92
N TRP A 46 7.88 -19.21 4.83
CA TRP A 46 7.69 -19.62 6.22
C TRP A 46 6.41 -20.45 6.46
N ARG A 47 5.73 -20.92 5.39
CA ARG A 47 4.43 -21.63 5.47
C ARG A 47 3.38 -20.88 6.32
N LEU A 48 3.49 -19.56 6.44
CA LEU A 48 2.41 -18.71 6.94
C LEU A 48 1.38 -18.51 5.82
N SER A 49 0.87 -19.61 5.27
CA SER A 49 -0.17 -19.61 4.24
C SER A 49 -1.47 -18.99 4.74
N TRP A 50 -1.67 -18.90 6.06
CA TRP A 50 -2.81 -18.25 6.69
C TRP A 50 -2.63 -16.73 6.86
N LEU A 51 -1.42 -16.19 6.71
CA LEU A 51 -1.14 -14.76 6.91
C LEU A 51 -0.94 -14.05 5.56
N PRO A 52 -1.91 -13.23 5.12
CA PRO A 52 -1.76 -12.45 3.90
C PRO A 52 -0.55 -11.50 3.99
N TRP A 53 0.20 -11.36 2.89
CA TRP A 53 1.38 -10.49 2.80
C TRP A 53 1.11 -9.03 3.20
N TRP A 54 -0.14 -8.58 3.04
CA TRP A 54 -0.56 -7.22 3.35
C TRP A 54 -0.90 -7.00 4.84
N MET A 55 -1.07 -8.07 5.65
CA MET A 55 -1.44 -7.93 7.06
C MET A 55 -0.39 -7.16 7.89
N PRO A 56 0.92 -7.49 7.81
CA PRO A 56 1.94 -6.70 8.51
C PRO A 56 1.93 -5.22 8.10
N LYS A 57 1.67 -4.94 6.82
CA LYS A 57 1.57 -3.56 6.30
C LYS A 57 0.38 -2.82 6.93
N MET A 58 -0.78 -3.46 7.01
CA MET A 58 -1.96 -2.90 7.68
C MET A 58 -1.73 -2.68 9.17
N ALA A 59 -1.09 -3.63 9.85
CA ALA A 59 -0.78 -3.49 11.28
C ALA A 59 0.13 -2.28 11.54
N VAL A 60 1.18 -2.10 10.75
CA VAL A 60 2.07 -0.94 10.84
C VAL A 60 1.32 0.36 10.53
N ALA A 61 0.49 0.38 9.48
CA ALA A 61 -0.28 1.56 9.11
C ALA A 61 -1.28 1.96 10.21
N MET A 62 -2.00 1.00 10.79
CA MET A 62 -2.95 1.24 11.87
C MET A 62 -2.25 1.70 13.16
N GLY A 63 -1.16 1.03 13.55
CA GLY A 63 -0.39 1.41 14.74
C GLY A 63 0.23 2.80 14.60
N GLY A 64 0.85 3.09 13.46
CA GLY A 64 1.41 4.41 13.16
C GLY A 64 0.33 5.50 13.10
N ALA A 65 -0.80 5.22 12.46
CA ALA A 65 -1.95 6.14 12.41
C ALA A 65 -2.52 6.43 13.80
N TRP A 66 -2.60 5.44 14.68
CA TRP A 66 -3.03 5.63 16.07
C TRP A 66 -2.06 6.51 16.86
N ILE A 67 -0.75 6.21 16.81
CA ILE A 67 0.28 6.97 17.54
C ILE A 67 0.35 8.41 17.06
N LEU A 68 0.39 8.64 15.74
CA LEU A 68 0.48 9.98 15.18
C LEU A 68 -0.85 10.74 15.27
N GLY A 69 -1.98 10.03 15.20
CA GLY A 69 -3.31 10.60 15.33
C GLY A 69 -3.62 11.09 16.75
N SER A 70 -3.07 10.40 17.78
CA SER A 70 -3.22 10.78 19.18
C SER A 70 -2.27 11.89 19.63
N SER A 71 -1.17 12.13 18.92
CA SER A 71 -0.26 13.24 19.19
C SER A 71 -0.88 14.60 18.84
N GLN A 72 -0.61 15.60 19.68
CA GLN A 72 -0.98 17.00 19.44
C GLN A 72 0.15 17.81 18.79
N ASP A 73 1.32 17.21 18.56
CA ASP A 73 2.51 17.89 18.07
C ASP A 73 2.37 18.27 16.58
N THR A 74 2.92 19.43 16.23
CA THR A 74 2.96 19.90 14.83
C THR A 74 3.75 18.95 13.94
N ASP A 75 4.82 18.36 14.46
CA ASP A 75 5.66 17.41 13.72
C ASP A 75 4.89 16.14 13.35
N ALA A 76 4.03 15.63 14.24
CA ALA A 76 3.17 14.48 13.95
C ALA A 76 2.18 14.78 12.82
N ARG A 77 1.65 16.01 12.78
CA ARG A 77 0.76 16.46 11.69
C ARG A 77 1.51 16.54 10.36
N ILE A 78 2.70 17.13 10.34
CA ILE A 78 3.53 17.23 9.13
C ILE A 78 3.88 15.83 8.63
N ALA A 79 4.29 14.93 9.52
CA ALA A 79 4.59 13.54 9.19
C ALA A 79 3.38 12.83 8.57
N LEU A 80 2.19 12.96 9.17
CA LEU A 80 0.95 12.40 8.61
C LEU A 80 0.61 12.94 7.23
N ALA A 81 0.74 14.25 7.02
CA ALA A 81 0.49 14.88 5.72
C ALA A 81 1.45 14.37 4.64
N LEU A 82 2.76 14.32 4.97
CA LEU A 82 3.78 13.81 4.05
C LEU A 82 3.58 12.32 3.73
N LEU A 83 3.25 11.50 4.74
CA LEU A 83 2.95 10.08 4.53
C LEU A 83 1.70 9.88 3.66
N ALA A 84 0.64 10.67 3.88
CA ALA A 84 -0.56 10.61 3.05
C ALA A 84 -0.25 10.95 1.58
N LEU A 85 0.53 12.01 1.33
CA LEU A 85 0.98 12.37 -0.02
C LEU A 85 1.84 11.28 -0.66
N ALA A 86 2.78 10.70 0.09
CA ALA A 86 3.60 9.58 -0.39
C ALA A 86 2.72 8.37 -0.76
N TYR A 87 1.71 8.05 0.05
CA TYR A 87 0.79 6.95 -0.25
C TYR A 87 -0.11 7.22 -1.46
N LEU A 88 -0.56 8.47 -1.65
CA LEU A 88 -1.25 8.85 -2.89
C LEU A 88 -0.37 8.62 -4.13
N ALA A 89 0.91 8.98 -4.05
CA ALA A 89 1.87 8.73 -5.13
C ALA A 89 2.06 7.22 -5.41
N VAL A 90 2.13 6.40 -4.35
CA VAL A 90 2.21 4.94 -4.47
C VAL A 90 0.97 4.38 -5.16
N VAL A 91 -0.24 4.76 -4.72
CA VAL A 91 -1.50 4.33 -5.35
C VAL A 91 -1.54 4.76 -6.82
N GLY A 92 -1.15 6.00 -7.13
CA GLY A 92 -1.06 6.50 -8.50
C GLY A 92 -0.10 5.69 -9.37
N SER A 93 1.09 5.36 -8.83
CA SER A 93 2.08 4.52 -9.52
C SER A 93 1.51 3.13 -9.84
N ASN A 94 0.83 2.48 -8.90
CA ASN A 94 0.21 1.18 -9.11
C ASN A 94 -0.90 1.25 -10.18
N LEU A 95 -1.73 2.31 -10.16
CA LEU A 95 -2.77 2.50 -11.17
C LEU A 95 -2.18 2.65 -12.58
N VAL A 96 -1.10 3.43 -12.73
CA VAL A 96 -0.38 3.57 -14.01
C VAL A 96 0.22 2.24 -14.46
N GLN A 97 0.81 1.46 -13.54
CA GLN A 97 1.34 0.14 -13.84
C GLN A 97 0.22 -0.81 -14.32
N LEU A 98 -0.93 -0.81 -13.64
CA LEU A 98 -2.07 -1.65 -14.00
C LEU A 98 -2.65 -1.28 -15.37
N GLN A 99 -2.74 0.01 -15.69
CA GLN A 99 -3.15 0.48 -17.02
C GLN A 99 -2.21 -0.02 -18.12
N ARG A 100 -0.89 0.06 -17.89
CA ARG A 100 0.12 -0.44 -18.84
C ARG A 100 0.00 -1.95 -19.07
N LEU A 101 -0.25 -2.72 -18.01
CA LEU A 101 -0.45 -4.17 -18.11
C LEU A 101 -1.72 -4.51 -18.91
N ARG A 102 -2.83 -3.83 -18.62
CA ARG A 102 -4.10 -4.00 -19.36
C ARG A 102 -3.95 -3.65 -20.84
N ALA A 103 -3.23 -2.58 -21.17
CA ALA A 103 -2.97 -2.20 -22.55
C ALA A 103 -2.13 -3.26 -23.31
N ARG A 104 -1.11 -3.83 -22.65
CA ARG A 104 -0.29 -4.92 -23.22
C ARG A 104 -1.11 -6.19 -23.44
N ALA A 105 -2.00 -6.54 -22.51
CA ALA A 105 -2.87 -7.71 -22.64
C ALA A 105 -3.81 -7.58 -23.84
N ARG A 106 -4.44 -6.40 -24.04
CA ARG A 106 -5.31 -6.13 -25.20
C ARG A 106 -4.58 -6.28 -26.54
N ARG A 107 -3.33 -5.78 -26.64
CA ARG A 107 -2.52 -5.90 -27.86
C ARG A 107 -2.12 -7.34 -28.20
N ARG A 108 -2.11 -8.26 -27.24
CA ARG A 108 -1.83 -9.68 -27.49
C ARG A 108 -3.06 -10.48 -27.91
N ALA A 109 -4.25 -9.94 -27.67
CA ALA A 109 -5.53 -10.59 -27.97
C ALA A 109 -6.15 -10.11 -29.30
N ALA A 110 -5.60 -9.05 -29.89
CA ALA A 110 -5.91 -8.57 -31.24
C ALA A 110 -4.89 -9.13 -32.22
#